data_AF-A0A7S4G610-F1
#
_entry.id   AF-A0A7S4G610-F1
#
_cell.length_a   1.000
_cell.length_b   1.000
_cell.length_c   1.000
_cell.angle_alpha   90.00
_cell.angle_beta   90.00
_cell.angle_gamma   90.00
#
_symmetry.space_group_name_H-M   'P 1'
#
loop_
_entity.id
_entity.type
_entity.pdbx_description
1 polymer ?
#
loop_
_entity_poly.entity_id
_entity_poly.type
_entity_poly.pdbx_seq_one_letter_code
_entity_poly.pdbx_strand_id
1 'polypeptide(L)'
;KWEGIKYVAFDAPEEEGGFEDRMACVQRRLARLSPEGRRHVLLMENEQFDGDLAKLKAKFNDVVQGGGEGLMLREPGSKYEHKRSGTLLKLKMFQDAEARVVGYKDGVGKHKGRVGSLEVELPNGQICYLGTGLSDADRNAPPAIGAV
;
A
#
# COMPACT_ATOMS: atom_id res chain seq x y z
N LYS A 1 26.62 1.58 8.32
CA LYS A 1 25.85 1.11 7.13
C LYS A 1 24.32 1.30 7.26
N TRP A 2 23.83 2.28 8.05
CA TRP A 2 22.40 2.56 8.26
C TRP A 2 22.04 4.05 8.13
N GLU A 3 22.99 4.89 7.72
CA GLU A 3 22.85 6.37 7.69
C GLU A 3 21.70 6.86 6.80
N GLY A 4 21.45 6.18 5.68
CA GLY A 4 20.38 6.51 4.74
C GLY A 4 18.99 6.00 5.13
N ILE A 5 18.86 5.20 6.20
CA ILE A 5 17.58 4.60 6.59
C ILE A 5 16.94 5.45 7.69
N LYS A 6 15.65 5.75 7.51
CA LYS A 6 14.79 6.42 8.49
C LYS A 6 13.64 5.51 8.89
N TYR A 7 13.37 5.43 10.19
CA TYR A 7 12.15 4.86 10.73
C TYR A 7 11.14 6.01 10.94
N VAL A 8 10.17 6.13 10.05
CA VAL A 8 9.12 7.15 10.15
C VAL A 8 7.95 6.55 10.92
N ALA A 9 7.84 6.88 12.20
CA ALA A 9 6.83 6.36 13.11
C ALA A 9 5.45 6.98 12.81
N PHE A 10 4.43 6.14 12.63
CA PHE A 10 3.08 6.54 12.21
C PHE A 10 1.95 6.03 13.13
N ASP A 11 2.28 5.32 14.22
CA ASP A 11 1.31 4.84 15.20
C ASP A 11 2.00 4.41 16.52
N ALA A 12 1.22 4.20 17.57
CA ALA A 12 1.64 3.59 18.84
C ALA A 12 0.59 2.55 19.29
N PRO A 13 0.60 1.32 18.75
CA PRO A 13 -0.51 0.36 18.87
C PRO A 13 -0.80 -0.10 20.30
N GLU A 14 0.16 0.00 21.20
CA GLU A 14 0.02 -0.36 22.62
C GLU A 14 -0.53 0.79 23.48
N GLU A 15 -0.57 2.01 22.95
CA GLU A 15 -1.14 3.16 23.66
C GLU A 15 -2.66 3.10 23.58
N GLU A 16 -3.31 3.21 24.74
CA GLU A 16 -4.76 3.35 24.82
C GLU A 16 -5.23 4.71 24.29
N GLY A 17 -6.49 4.77 23.83
CA GLY A 17 -7.10 6.01 23.35
C GLY A 17 -7.25 6.12 21.84
N GLY A 18 -7.58 7.33 21.39
CA GLY A 18 -7.81 7.66 19.99
C GLY A 18 -6.51 7.81 19.20
N PHE A 19 -6.61 7.95 17.89
CA PHE A 19 -5.43 8.07 17.03
C PHE A 19 -4.53 9.25 17.43
N GLU A 20 -5.12 10.38 17.81
CA GLU A 20 -4.43 11.58 18.25
C GLU A 20 -3.63 11.34 19.54
N ASP A 21 -4.19 10.58 20.49
CA ASP A 21 -3.50 10.20 21.72
C ASP A 21 -2.26 9.34 21.42
N ARG A 22 -2.41 8.39 20.49
CA ARG A 22 -1.31 7.53 20.03
C ARG A 22 -0.22 8.33 19.34
N MET A 23 -0.57 9.28 18.47
CA MET A 23 0.40 10.15 17.80
C MET A 23 1.11 11.09 18.79
N ALA A 24 0.40 11.62 19.79
CA ALA A 24 1.00 12.38 20.88
C ALA A 24 1.97 11.51 21.70
N CYS A 25 1.66 10.22 21.91
CA CYS A 25 2.57 9.28 22.54
C CYS A 25 3.86 9.07 21.70
N VAL A 26 3.73 8.87 20.38
CA VAL A 26 4.90 8.79 19.48
C VAL A 26 5.76 10.04 19.62
N GLN A 27 5.17 11.24 19.53
CA GLN A 27 5.89 12.49 19.67
C GLN A 27 6.64 12.59 21.02
N ARG A 28 5.99 12.24 22.14
CA ARG A 28 6.62 12.21 23.47
C ARG A 28 7.79 11.23 23.53
N ARG A 29 7.67 10.04 22.92
CA ARG A 29 8.74 9.03 22.89
C ARG A 29 9.93 9.52 22.06
N LEU A 30 9.68 10.14 20.90
CA LEU A 30 10.71 10.72 20.04
C LEU A 30 11.46 11.88 20.72
N ALA A 31 10.75 12.70 21.50
CA ALA A 31 11.37 13.77 22.27
C ALA A 31 12.39 13.28 23.32
N ARG A 32 12.31 12.01 23.74
CA ARG A 32 13.25 11.39 24.70
C ARG A 32 14.48 10.77 24.05
N LEU A 33 14.52 10.64 22.73
CA LEU A 33 15.65 10.06 22.02
C LEU A 33 16.89 10.96 22.11
N SER A 34 18.07 10.35 22.05
CA SER A 34 19.33 11.11 21.90
C SER A 34 19.33 11.90 20.59
N PRO A 35 20.19 12.94 20.46
CA PRO A 35 20.35 13.65 19.18
C PRO A 35 20.65 12.72 18.01
N GLU A 36 21.44 11.67 18.24
CA GLU A 36 21.72 10.64 17.25
C GLU A 36 20.48 9.81 16.90
N GLY A 37 19.68 9.40 17.89
CA GLY A 37 18.44 8.67 17.65
C GLY A 37 17.44 9.47 16.81
N ARG A 38 17.32 10.78 17.05
CA ARG A 38 16.46 11.68 16.26
C ARG A 38 16.91 11.84 14.80
N ARG A 39 18.15 11.49 14.45
CA ARG A 39 18.58 11.45 13.03
C ARG A 39 17.94 10.29 12.27
N HIS A 40 17.55 9.23 12.95
CA HIS A 40 17.06 8.00 12.32
C HIS A 40 15.58 7.77 12.53
N VAL A 41 14.98 8.36 13.57
CA VAL A 41 13.57 8.19 13.91
C VAL A 41 12.84 9.51 13.68
N LEU A 42 11.86 9.49 12.79
CA LEU A 42 11.04 10.64 12.42
C LEU A 42 9.57 10.40 12.79
N LEU A 43 8.83 11.48 13.00
CA LEU A 43 7.38 11.43 13.19
C LEU A 43 6.71 11.57 11.83
N MET A 44 5.70 10.74 11.54
CA MET A 44 4.83 10.95 10.39
C MET A 44 3.94 12.18 10.65
N GLU A 45 3.97 13.15 9.75
CA GLU A 45 3.11 14.32 9.82
C GLU A 45 1.67 13.96 9.47
N ASN A 46 0.72 14.59 10.18
CA ASN A 46 -0.70 14.36 10.01
C ASN A 46 -1.39 15.71 9.86
N GLU A 47 -2.32 15.79 8.91
CA GLU A 47 -3.12 16.98 8.61
C GLU A 47 -4.60 16.60 8.78
N GLN A 48 -5.37 17.43 9.50
CA GLN A 48 -6.80 17.18 9.64
C GLN A 48 -7.50 17.43 8.30
N PHE A 49 -8.37 16.51 7.92
CA PHE A 49 -9.21 16.68 6.75
C PHE A 49 -10.40 17.60 7.09
N ASP A 50 -10.53 18.70 6.36
CA ASP A 50 -11.57 19.73 6.57
C ASP A 50 -12.93 19.36 5.94
N GLY A 51 -13.03 18.19 5.31
CA GLY A 51 -14.21 17.72 4.58
C GLY A 51 -14.22 18.08 3.10
N ASP A 52 -13.28 18.88 2.60
CA ASP A 52 -13.22 19.29 1.20
C ASP A 52 -12.50 18.24 0.32
N LEU A 53 -13.29 17.40 -0.34
CA LEU A 53 -12.78 16.38 -1.24
C LEU A 53 -11.94 16.94 -2.40
N ALA A 54 -12.15 18.19 -2.83
CA ALA A 54 -11.34 18.79 -3.88
C ALA A 54 -9.91 19.05 -3.38
N LYS A 55 -9.76 19.56 -2.14
CA LYS A 55 -8.45 19.73 -1.51
C LYS A 55 -7.74 18.40 -1.26
N LEU A 56 -8.46 17.38 -0.82
CA LEU A 56 -7.89 16.04 -0.66
C LEU A 56 -7.35 15.48 -1.98
N LYS A 57 -8.10 15.65 -3.07
CA LYS A 57 -7.67 15.24 -4.41
C LYS A 57 -6.46 16.03 -4.89
N ALA A 58 -6.43 17.34 -4.66
CA ALA A 58 -5.27 18.18 -4.99
C ALA A 58 -4.02 17.70 -4.24
N LYS A 59 -4.11 17.52 -2.91
CA LYS A 59 -3.01 16.99 -2.09
C LYS A 59 -2.53 15.62 -2.57
N PHE A 60 -3.46 14.72 -2.90
CA PHE A 60 -3.14 13.41 -3.45
C PHE A 60 -2.36 13.53 -4.76
N ASN A 61 -2.83 14.38 -5.69
CA ASN A 61 -2.15 14.60 -6.97
C ASN A 61 -0.75 15.21 -6.77
N ASP A 62 -0.60 16.18 -5.89
CA ASP A 62 0.70 16.80 -5.58
C ASP A 62 1.70 15.78 -5.06
N VAL A 63 1.27 14.90 -4.13
CA VAL A 63 2.10 13.81 -3.60
C VAL A 63 2.52 12.86 -4.71
N VAL A 64 1.59 12.45 -5.58
CA VAL A 64 1.91 11.49 -6.66
C VAL A 64 2.79 12.13 -7.74
N GLN A 65 2.57 13.40 -8.10
CA GLN A 65 3.43 14.14 -9.02
C GLN A 65 4.86 14.30 -8.48
N GLY A 66 5.02 14.39 -7.15
CA GLY A 66 6.30 14.35 -6.46
C GLY A 66 6.96 12.96 -6.38
N GLY A 67 6.36 11.93 -6.97
CA GLY A 67 6.85 10.55 -6.93
C GLY A 67 6.41 9.75 -5.68
N GLY A 68 5.51 10.29 -4.87
CA GLY A 68 4.90 9.59 -3.74
C GLY A 68 3.86 8.55 -4.18
N GLU A 69 3.64 7.52 -3.36
CA GLU A 69 2.69 6.44 -3.68
C GLU A 69 1.21 6.86 -3.52
N GLY A 70 0.94 7.79 -2.60
CA GLY A 70 -0.41 8.24 -2.27
C GLY A 70 -0.55 8.70 -0.82
N LEU A 71 -1.79 8.68 -0.32
CA LEU A 71 -2.15 9.13 1.03
C LEU A 71 -2.67 7.97 1.89
N MET A 72 -2.44 8.07 3.20
CA MET A 72 -3.12 7.25 4.20
C MET A 72 -4.14 8.13 4.92
N LEU A 73 -5.36 7.62 5.09
CA LEU A 73 -6.45 8.31 5.76
C LEU A 73 -6.77 7.56 7.05
N ARG A 74 -6.79 8.28 8.17
CA ARG A 74 -7.14 7.73 9.48
C ARG A 74 -8.39 8.41 10.00
N GLU A 75 -9.32 7.64 10.51
CA GLU A 75 -10.50 8.17 11.19
C GLU A 75 -10.11 8.83 12.53
N PRO A 76 -10.49 10.10 12.76
CA PRO A 76 -10.21 10.80 14.02
C PRO A 76 -10.76 10.05 15.24
N GLY A 77 -10.01 10.00 16.33
CA GLY A 77 -10.44 9.32 17.56
C GLY A 77 -10.55 7.78 17.45
N SER A 78 -10.25 7.17 16.30
CA SER A 78 -10.33 5.72 16.13
C SER A 78 -9.36 4.98 17.04
N LYS A 79 -9.83 3.88 17.65
CA LYS A 79 -8.97 2.95 18.39
C LYS A 79 -8.10 2.15 17.44
N TYR A 80 -6.97 1.65 17.93
CA TYR A 80 -6.15 0.72 17.16
C TYR A 80 -6.87 -0.62 17.00
N GLU A 81 -6.85 -1.19 15.80
CA GLU A 81 -7.44 -2.49 15.50
C GLU A 81 -6.38 -3.43 14.93
N HIS A 82 -6.18 -4.59 15.58
CA HIS A 82 -5.24 -5.63 15.14
C HIS A 82 -5.78 -6.48 13.98
N LYS A 83 -6.36 -5.82 12.98
CA LYS A 83 -6.95 -6.44 11.79
C LYS A 83 -7.06 -5.42 10.66
N ARG A 84 -7.52 -5.86 9.49
CA ARG A 84 -7.99 -4.92 8.46
C ARG A 84 -9.20 -4.16 9.02
N SER A 85 -9.14 -2.84 8.94
CA SER A 85 -10.17 -1.94 9.46
C SER A 85 -10.58 -0.90 8.42
N GLY A 86 -11.81 -0.40 8.55
CA GLY A 86 -12.29 0.77 7.83
C GLY A 86 -11.77 2.10 8.39
N THR A 87 -11.17 2.10 9.58
CA THR A 87 -10.61 3.30 10.23
C THR A 87 -9.24 3.70 9.70
N LEU A 88 -8.61 2.87 8.86
CA LEU A 88 -7.36 3.12 8.16
C LEU A 88 -7.53 2.80 6.67
N LEU A 89 -7.64 3.84 5.84
CA LEU A 89 -7.78 3.71 4.40
C LEU A 89 -6.49 4.10 3.68
N LYS A 90 -6.28 3.49 2.51
CA LYS A 90 -5.22 3.84 1.58
C LYS A 90 -5.83 4.46 0.34
N LEU A 91 -5.38 5.67 -0.01
CA LEU A 91 -5.71 6.33 -1.26
C LEU A 91 -4.46 6.30 -2.15
N LYS A 92 -4.47 5.44 -3.16
CA LYS A 92 -3.34 5.19 -4.06
C LYS A 92 -3.76 5.40 -5.49
N MET A 93 -2.81 5.76 -6.34
CA MET A 93 -3.04 5.80 -7.78
C MET A 93 -3.34 4.38 -8.26
N PHE A 94 -4.40 4.26 -9.06
CA PHE A 94 -4.67 3.03 -9.81
C PHE A 94 -4.15 3.25 -11.22
N GLN A 95 -3.21 2.42 -11.64
CA GLN A 95 -2.70 2.39 -13.01
C GLN A 95 -3.13 1.06 -13.62
N ASP A 96 -3.71 1.14 -14.80
CA ASP A 96 -3.97 -0.01 -15.65
C ASP A 96 -2.96 -0.04 -16.80
N ALA A 97 -2.77 -1.25 -17.32
CA ALA A 97 -2.01 -1.50 -18.53
C ALA A 97 -2.54 -2.78 -19.16
N GLU A 98 -2.46 -2.85 -20.47
CA GLU A 98 -2.71 -4.07 -21.22
C GLU A 98 -1.42 -4.91 -21.28
N ALA A 99 -1.56 -6.23 -21.36
CA ALA A 99 -0.44 -7.16 -21.46
C ALA A 99 -0.82 -8.36 -22.31
N ARG A 100 0.10 -8.83 -23.16
CA ARG A 100 -0.17 -9.96 -24.03
C ARG A 100 0.13 -11.27 -23.32
N VAL A 101 -0.79 -12.23 -23.35
CA VAL A 101 -0.55 -13.57 -22.82
C VAL A 101 0.47 -14.29 -23.69
N VAL A 102 1.59 -14.72 -23.11
CA VAL A 102 2.66 -15.46 -23.80
C VAL A 102 2.87 -16.87 -23.25
N GLY A 103 2.24 -17.21 -22.13
CA GLY A 103 2.31 -18.54 -21.55
C GLY A 103 1.49 -18.68 -20.27
N TYR A 104 1.66 -19.81 -19.59
CA TYR A 104 0.98 -20.13 -18.34
C TYR A 104 1.95 -20.76 -17.33
N LYS A 105 1.66 -20.62 -16.05
CA LYS A 105 2.29 -21.41 -14.98
C LYS A 105 1.25 -22.28 -14.28
N ASP A 106 1.66 -23.50 -13.95
CA ASP A 106 0.83 -24.44 -13.22
C ASP A 106 0.49 -23.92 -11.83
N GLY A 107 -0.76 -24.14 -11.42
CA GLY A 107 -1.22 -23.79 -10.10
C GLY A 107 -0.69 -24.75 -9.03
N VAL A 108 -0.52 -24.20 -7.83
CA VAL A 108 -0.15 -24.94 -6.62
C VAL A 108 -1.28 -24.85 -5.59
N GLY A 109 -1.27 -25.73 -4.58
CA GLY A 109 -2.29 -25.75 -3.52
C GLY A 109 -3.72 -25.86 -4.07
N LYS A 110 -4.58 -24.88 -3.75
CA LYS A 110 -5.98 -24.83 -4.23
C LYS A 110 -6.16 -24.74 -5.76
N HIS A 111 -5.07 -24.46 -6.49
CA HIS A 111 -5.07 -24.38 -7.95
C HIS A 111 -4.29 -25.53 -8.61
N LYS A 112 -3.93 -26.59 -7.87
CA LYS A 112 -3.26 -27.76 -8.44
C LYS A 112 -4.09 -28.39 -9.57
N GLY A 113 -3.43 -28.65 -10.71
CA GLY A 113 -4.07 -29.26 -11.89
C GLY A 113 -4.77 -28.28 -12.82
N ARG A 114 -4.63 -26.97 -12.60
CA ARG A 114 -5.16 -25.90 -13.46
C ARG A 114 -4.21 -24.70 -13.47
N VAL A 115 -4.49 -23.66 -14.25
CA VAL A 115 -3.60 -22.50 -14.36
C VAL A 115 -3.50 -21.74 -13.04
N GLY A 116 -2.26 -21.53 -12.61
CA GLY A 116 -1.89 -20.73 -11.43
C GLY A 116 -1.75 -19.26 -11.77
N SER A 117 -1.07 -18.95 -12.87
CA SER A 117 -0.90 -17.57 -13.36
C SER A 117 -0.73 -17.54 -14.88
N LEU A 118 -1.12 -16.43 -15.49
CA LEU A 118 -0.72 -16.10 -16.86
C LEU A 118 0.72 -15.58 -16.85
N GLU A 119 1.52 -16.01 -17.80
CA GLU A 119 2.77 -15.34 -18.16
C GLU A 119 2.43 -14.33 -19.24
N VAL A 120 2.65 -13.05 -18.95
CA VAL A 120 2.26 -11.94 -19.82
C VAL A 120 3.46 -11.07 -20.15
N GLU A 121 3.44 -10.52 -21.36
CA GLU A 121 4.41 -9.54 -21.86
C GLU A 121 3.79 -8.14 -21.84
N LEU A 122 4.44 -7.23 -21.13
CA LEU A 122 4.07 -5.82 -21.09
C LEU A 122 4.50 -5.11 -22.39
N PRO A 123 3.93 -3.94 -22.72
CA PRO A 123 4.30 -3.19 -23.93
C PRO A 123 5.79 -2.81 -24.03
N ASN A 124 6.49 -2.77 -22.90
CA ASN A 124 7.94 -2.53 -22.84
C ASN A 124 8.79 -3.82 -22.98
N GLY A 125 8.18 -4.96 -23.30
CA GLY A 125 8.83 -6.26 -23.47
C GLY A 125 9.14 -6.99 -22.16
N GLN A 126 8.77 -6.43 -21.00
CA GLN A 126 8.98 -7.13 -19.73
C GLN A 126 7.99 -8.28 -19.56
N ILE A 127 8.49 -9.43 -19.15
CA ILE A 127 7.67 -10.59 -18.79
C ILE A 127 7.33 -10.54 -17.29
N CYS A 128 6.06 -10.70 -16.96
CA CYS A 128 5.60 -10.83 -15.58
C CYS A 128 4.50 -11.90 -15.46
N TYR A 129 4.15 -12.24 -14.22
CA TYR A 129 3.20 -13.31 -13.91
C TYR A 129 1.95 -12.76 -13.24
N LEU A 130 0.79 -12.92 -13.88
CA LEU A 130 -0.51 -12.49 -13.37
C LEU A 130 -1.21 -13.68 -12.70
N GLY A 131 -1.06 -13.79 -11.37
CA GLY A 131 -1.59 -14.90 -10.56
C GLY A 131 -2.88 -14.61 -9.81
N THR A 132 -3.33 -13.35 -9.76
CA THR A 132 -4.55 -12.90 -9.08
C THR A 132 -5.47 -12.18 -10.05
N GLY A 133 -6.79 -12.20 -9.80
CA GLY A 133 -7.79 -11.59 -10.71
C GLY A 133 -8.45 -12.58 -11.66
N LEU A 134 -7.84 -13.76 -11.87
CA LEU A 134 -8.46 -14.87 -12.61
C LEU A 134 -9.56 -15.53 -11.78
N SER A 135 -10.75 -15.65 -12.37
CA SER A 135 -11.84 -16.46 -11.83
C SER A 135 -11.50 -17.96 -11.88
N ASP A 136 -12.28 -18.80 -11.18
CA ASP A 136 -12.10 -20.25 -11.28
C ASP A 136 -12.38 -20.77 -12.70
N ALA A 137 -13.26 -20.11 -13.46
CA ALA A 137 -13.52 -20.43 -14.86
C ALA A 137 -12.30 -20.10 -15.73
N ASP A 138 -11.70 -18.92 -15.56
CA ASP A 138 -10.48 -18.54 -16.28
C ASP A 138 -9.32 -19.50 -15.97
N ARG A 139 -9.24 -20.05 -14.75
CA ARG A 139 -8.18 -21.00 -14.42
C ARG A 139 -8.32 -22.35 -15.13
N ASN A 140 -9.56 -22.75 -15.40
CA ASN A 140 -9.88 -23.99 -16.12
C ASN A 140 -9.81 -23.79 -17.64
N ALA A 141 -10.19 -22.60 -18.11
CA ALA A 141 -10.15 -22.17 -19.51
C ALA A 141 -9.44 -20.81 -19.59
N PRO A 142 -8.10 -20.78 -19.55
CA PRO A 142 -7.33 -19.53 -19.51
C PRO A 142 -7.50 -18.70 -20.77
N PRO A 143 -7.40 -17.37 -20.67
CA PRO A 143 -7.20 -16.51 -21.83
C PRO A 143 -6.10 -17.06 -22.72
N ALA A 144 -6.40 -17.20 -24.02
CA ALA A 144 -5.50 -17.86 -24.95
C ALA A 144 -4.14 -17.12 -25.08
N ILE A 145 -3.07 -17.86 -25.34
CA ILE A 145 -1.79 -17.26 -25.74
C ILE A 145 -2.03 -16.36 -26.97
N GLY A 146 -1.56 -15.12 -26.87
CA GLY A 146 -1.77 -14.05 -27.86
C GLY A 146 -2.91 -13.09 -27.53
N ALA A 147 -3.78 -13.40 -26.56
CA ALA A 147 -4.79 -12.47 -26.07
C ALA A 147 -4.15 -11.27 -25.36
N VAL A 148 -4.85 -10.12 -25.40
CA VAL A 148 -4.51 -8.86 -24.72
C VAL A 148 -5.68 -8.45 -23.85
#